data_AF-A0A7C6QFC7-F1
#
_entry.id   AF-A0A7C6QFC7-F1
#
_cell.length_a   1.000
_cell.length_b   1.000
_cell.length_c   1.000
_cell.angle_alpha   90.00
_cell.angle_beta   90.00
_cell.angle_gamma   90.00
#
_symmetry.space_group_name_H-M   'P 1'
#
loop_
_entity.id
_entity.type
_entity.pdbx_description
1 polymer ?
#
loop_
_entity_poly.entity_id
_entity_poly.type
_entity_poly.pdbx_seq_one_letter_code
_entity_poly.pdbx_strand_id
1 'polypeptide(L)' 'MNNKTEGGVAGGGCPHCGAKLVVKNGSSRGQRRYLCKACGRSFGPNTPPKEFAGIRKLNQFKQYIEMAAQHMTL' A
#
# COMPACT_ATOMS: atom_id res chain seq x y z
N MET A 1 2.81 12.66 -24.40
CA MET A 1 2.19 12.68 -23.05
C MET A 1 3.22 12.17 -22.03
N ASN A 2 3.65 13.02 -21.10
CA ASN A 2 4.80 12.75 -20.24
C ASN A 2 4.36 12.09 -18.92
N ASN A 3 4.51 10.77 -18.82
CA ASN A 3 4.26 10.00 -17.59
C ASN A 3 5.38 10.23 -16.58
N LYS A 4 5.28 11.28 -15.77
CA LYS A 4 6.21 11.54 -14.65
C LYS A 4 5.94 10.58 -13.49
N THR A 5 6.59 9.42 -13.54
CA THR A 5 6.77 8.49 -12.43
C THR A 5 7.87 9.02 -11.50
N GLU A 6 7.49 9.70 -10.41
CA GLU A 6 8.47 10.13 -9.41
C GLU A 6 7.96 9.89 -7.97
N GLY A 7 8.32 8.70 -7.46
CA GLY A 7 8.49 8.46 -6.03
C GLY A 7 7.50 7.51 -5.35
N GLY A 8 7.81 6.22 -5.36
CA GLY A 8 7.92 5.42 -4.12
C GLY A 8 6.66 5.07 -3.33
N VAL A 9 5.80 4.22 -3.89
CA VAL A 9 5.27 3.04 -3.19
C VAL A 9 5.69 1.85 -4.04
N ALA A 10 6.22 0.78 -3.43
CA ALA A 10 6.91 -0.35 -4.07
C ALA A 10 6.07 -1.20 -5.06
N GLY A 11 4.94 -0.67 -5.57
CA GLY A 11 4.06 -1.30 -6.54
C GLY A 11 3.38 -0.32 -7.50
N GLY A 12 3.99 0.85 -7.79
CA GLY A 12 3.69 1.70 -8.96
C GLY A 12 2.28 2.29 -9.13
N GLY A 13 1.34 2.04 -8.20
CA GLY A 13 -0.07 2.44 -8.32
C GLY A 13 -0.75 2.62 -6.98
N CYS A 14 -2.00 3.08 -7.02
CA CYS A 14 -2.81 3.31 -5.82
C CYS A 14 -3.11 1.98 -5.10
N PRO A 15 -2.81 1.84 -3.78
CA PRO A 15 -3.08 0.61 -3.04
C PRO A 15 -4.58 0.32 -2.84
N HIS A 16 -5.46 1.26 -3.20
CA HIS A 16 -6.91 1.10 -3.07
C HIS A 16 -7.62 0.65 -4.34
N CYS A 17 -7.12 1.05 -5.52
CA CYS A 17 -7.79 0.80 -6.81
C CYS A 17 -6.84 0.34 -7.93
N GLY A 18 -5.53 0.23 -7.69
CA GLY A 18 -4.54 -0.18 -8.67
C GLY A 18 -4.18 0.87 -9.73
N ALA A 19 -4.92 2.00 -9.82
CA ALA A 19 -4.67 3.02 -10.83
C ALA A 19 -3.28 3.68 -10.66
N LYS A 20 -2.61 3.95 -11.79
CA LYS A 20 -1.27 4.58 -11.82
C LYS A 20 -1.30 6.11 -11.76
N LEU A 21 -2.48 6.73 -11.80
CA LEU A 21 -2.64 8.18 -11.67
C LEU A 21 -2.46 8.62 -10.21
N VAL A 22 -1.20 8.71 -9.78
CA VAL A 22 -0.78 9.04 -8.42
C VAL A 22 0.08 10.30 -8.43
N VAL A 23 -0.22 11.24 -7.53
CA VAL A 23 0.56 12.48 -7.37
C VAL A 23 1.02 12.65 -5.92
N LYS A 24 2.09 13.43 -5.70
CA LYS A 24 2.53 13.84 -4.35
C LYS A 24 1.44 14.68 -3.67
N ASN A 25 1.19 14.44 -2.38
CA ASN A 25 0.16 15.11 -1.59
C ASN A 25 0.69 15.55 -0.21
N GLY A 26 1.83 16.25 -0.21
CA GLY A 26 2.48 16.72 1.00
C GLY A 26 3.12 15.61 1.84
N SER A 27 3.29 15.88 3.14
CA SER A 27 3.83 14.95 4.12
C SER A 27 3.06 15.04 5.44
N SER A 28 3.10 13.97 6.22
CA SER A 28 2.54 13.92 7.57
C SER A 28 3.45 13.09 8.46
N ARG A 29 3.79 13.60 9.64
CA ARG A 29 4.71 12.93 10.60
C ARG A 29 6.03 12.50 9.94
N GLY A 30 6.60 13.38 9.10
CA GLY A 30 7.82 13.13 8.34
C GLY A 30 7.69 12.16 7.16
N GLN A 31 6.52 11.56 6.94
CA GLN A 31 6.28 10.59 5.87
C GLN A 31 5.59 11.25 4.68
N ARG A 32 6.07 10.98 3.46
CA ARG A 32 5.43 11.48 2.23
C ARG A 32 4.03 10.89 2.09
N ARG A 33 3.10 11.69 1.57
CA ARG A 33 1.73 11.30 1.25
C ARG A 33 1.50 11.44 -0.25
N TYR A 34 0.60 10.63 -0.77
CA TYR A 34 0.22 10.58 -2.17
C TYR A 34 -1.29 10.64 -2.31
N LEU A 35 -1.78 11.19 -3.42
CA LEU A 35 -3.20 11.24 -3.78
C LEU A 35 -3.41 10.48 -5.08
N CYS A 36 -4.36 9.55 -5.09
CA CYS A 36 -4.82 8.94 -6.33
C CYS A 36 -5.84 9.85 -7.02
N LYS A 37 -5.57 10.25 -8.27
CA LYS A 37 -6.49 11.06 -9.06
C LYS A 37 -7.65 10.25 -9.66
N ALA A 38 -7.55 8.91 -9.66
CA ALA A 38 -8.63 8.04 -10.12
C ALA A 38 -9.71 7.78 -9.04
N CYS A 39 -9.32 7.55 -7.79
CA CYS A 39 -10.26 7.23 -6.70
C CYS A 39 -10.35 8.29 -5.59
N GLY A 40 -9.57 9.36 -5.67
CA GLY A 40 -9.59 10.48 -4.70
C GLY A 40 -8.97 10.19 -3.33
N ARG A 41 -8.51 8.95 -3.08
CA ARG A 41 -7.97 8.57 -1.77
C ARG A 41 -6.49 8.95 -1.61
N SER A 42 -6.14 9.35 -0.41
CA SER A 42 -4.75 9.62 -0.01
C SER A 42 -4.13 8.43 0.71
N PHE A 43 -2.87 8.13 0.40
CA PHE A 43 -2.13 7.02 0.99
C PHE A 43 -0.68 7.41 1.28
N GLY A 44 0.01 6.64 2.11
CA GLY A 44 1.43 6.80 2.42
C GLY A 44 2.15 5.46 2.46
N PRO A 45 3.43 5.44 2.87
CA PRO A 45 4.27 4.23 2.89
C PRO A 45 3.66 3.09 3.72
N ASN A 46 2.97 3.42 4.80
CA ASN A 46 2.36 2.47 5.73
C ASN A 46 0.90 2.14 5.41
N THR A 47 0.37 2.60 4.26
CA THR A 47 -0.99 2.26 3.86
C THR A 47 -1.02 0.84 3.29
N PRO A 48 -1.71 -0.12 3.91
CA PRO A 48 -1.81 -1.47 3.38
C PRO A 48 -2.63 -1.48 2.07
N PRO A 49 -2.41 -2.49 1.21
CA PRO A 49 -3.33 -2.78 0.10
C PRO A 49 -4.76 -2.97 0.59
N LYS A 50 -5.73 -2.72 -0.29
CA LYS A 50 -7.18 -2.83 0.01
C LYS A 50 -7.55 -4.19 0.61
N GLU A 51 -6.94 -5.26 0.14
CA GLU A 51 -7.21 -6.65 0.56
C GLU A 51 -6.83 -6.86 2.04
N PHE A 52 -5.85 -6.10 2.53
CA PHE A 52 -5.38 -6.13 3.91
C PHE A 52 -5.90 -4.95 4.74
N ALA A 53 -6.76 -4.10 4.16
CA ALA A 53 -7.34 -2.97 4.85
C ALA A 53 -8.32 -3.46 5.93
N GLY A 54 -7.88 -3.46 7.18
CA GLY A 54 -8.64 -3.97 8.33
C GLY A 54 -7.80 -4.85 9.25
N ILE A 55 -6.71 -5.43 8.74
CA ILE A 55 -5.78 -6.21 9.54
C ILE A 55 -4.90 -5.25 10.35
N ARG A 56 -5.28 -5.01 11.62
CA ARG A 56 -4.59 -4.06 12.50
C ARG A 56 -3.17 -4.47 12.87
N LYS A 57 -2.91 -5.78 12.89
CA LYS A 57 -1.59 -6.36 13.22
C LYS A 57 -1.05 -7.17 12.05
N LEU A 58 -0.84 -6.51 10.91
CA LEU A 58 -0.43 -7.15 9.66
C LEU A 58 0.86 -8.00 9.81
N ASN A 59 1.82 -7.54 10.62
CA ASN A 59 3.04 -8.31 10.88
C ASN A 59 2.77 -9.61 11.68
N GLN A 60 1.91 -9.56 12.70
CA GLN A 60 1.53 -10.76 13.46
C GLN A 60 0.72 -11.73 12.59
N PHE A 61 -0.16 -11.19 11.75
CA PHE A 61 -0.90 -12.00 10.78
C PHE A 61 0.05 -12.72 9.80
N LYS A 62 1.06 -12.02 9.26
CA LYS A 62 2.08 -12.65 8.41
C LYS A 62 2.84 -13.77 9.12
N GLN A 63 3.33 -13.53 10.34
CA GLN A 63 4.02 -14.53 11.15
C GLN A 63 3.18 -15.79 11.36
N TYR A 64 1.88 -15.62 11.65
CA TYR A 64 0.97 -16.75 11.82
C TYR A 64 0.78 -17.56 10.52
N ILE A 65 0.61 -16.89 9.39
CA ILE A 65 0.45 -17.57 8.08
C ILE A 65 1.73 -18.34 7.71
N GLU A 66 2.91 -17.76 7.98
CA GLU A 66 4.20 -18.42 7.76
C GLU A 66 4.35 -19.68 8.63
N MET A 67 4.06 -19.58 9.94
CA MET A 67 4.07 -20.73 10.83
C MET A 67 3.07 -21.81 10.41
N ALA A 68 1.84 -21.42 10.06
CA ALA A 68 0.82 -22.35 9.60
C ALA A 68 1.26 -23.08 8.33
N ALA A 69 1.83 -22.37 7.35
CA ALA A 69 2.32 -22.96 6.11
C ALA A 69 3.47 -23.96 6.33
N GLN A 70 4.33 -23.74 7.33
CA GLN A 70 5.42 -24.66 7.67
C GLN A 70 4.94 -25.98 8.27
N HIS A 71 3.80 -25.97 8.98
CA HIS A 71 3.33 -27.12 9.76
C HIS A 71 2.02 -27.75 9.23
N MET A 72 1.41 -27.15 8.20
CA MET A 72 0.25 -27.70 7.51
C MET A 72 0.70 -28.69 6.43
N THR A 73 1.19 -29.85 6.89
CA THR A 73 1.32 -31.04 6.04
C THR A 73 -0.09 -31.58 5.73
N LEU A 74 -0.46 -31.62 4.45
CA LEU A 74 -1.63 -32.35 3.93
C LEU A 74 -1.32 -33.84 3.77
#